data_AF-A0AA39NWC0-F1
#
_entry.id   AF-A0AA39NWC0-F1
#
_cell.length_a   1.000
_cell.length_b   1.000
_cell.length_c   1.000
_cell.angle_alpha   90.00
_cell.angle_beta   90.00
_cell.angle_gamma   90.00
#
_symmetry.space_group_name_H-M   'P 1'
#
loop_
_entity.id
_entity.type
_entity.pdbx_description
1 polymer ?
#
loop_
_entity_poly.entity_id
_entity_poly.type
_entity_poly.pdbx_seq_one_letter_code
_entity_poly.pdbx_strand_id
1 'polypeptide(L)'
;FRPSSATSIILLLAMLPHFGEYIVLKLDPVASLKHLDDPLVTKACEALESKNYVACVINLLSFPLPGVEYINIAVTLVSQGLPNSDPDRFILPDMSAPILPNISHPLSRLPMKPSNPFPWSDCYHPTQAMTRCRIRNGTNIGDSWPEPKFKLNVPDRLRLSQQYFNEDADRRDILQMEKIPESTLDTIEDGVTLDQPTNECQVDTESHSLCDTQTLQPTTEAENEHCGETCEAQQKPPFALASFFRLIFRKVLPCIPCLHADFDDD
;
A
#
# COMPACT_ATOMS: atom_id res chain seq x y z
N PHE A 1 4.76 6.64 39.49
CA PHE A 1 3.80 5.57 39.19
C PHE A 1 4.25 4.89 37.89
N ARG A 2 4.83 3.68 37.94
CA ARG A 2 5.07 2.89 36.71
C ARG A 2 3.77 2.13 36.43
N PRO A 3 3.07 2.37 35.31
CA PRO A 3 1.95 1.51 34.95
C PRO A 3 2.45 0.07 34.82
N SER A 4 1.66 -0.87 35.32
CA SER A 4 1.90 -2.30 35.16
C SER A 4 2.07 -2.62 33.67
N SER A 5 2.96 -3.56 33.34
CA SER A 5 3.18 -4.04 31.96
C SER A 5 1.86 -4.36 31.25
N ALA A 6 0.89 -4.94 31.97
CA ALA A 6 -0.43 -5.24 31.44
C ALA A 6 -1.25 -3.98 31.09
N THR A 7 -1.18 -2.93 31.90
CA THR A 7 -1.88 -1.66 31.64
C THR A 7 -1.27 -0.94 30.43
N SER A 8 0.05 -0.96 30.30
CA SER A 8 0.74 -0.40 29.13
C SER A 8 0.42 -1.18 27.85
N ILE A 9 0.33 -2.52 27.91
CA ILE A 9 -0.06 -3.37 26.78
C ILE A 9 -1.52 -3.13 26.38
N ILE A 10 -2.44 -3.05 27.35
CA ILE A 10 -3.87 -2.80 27.08
C ILE A 10 -4.07 -1.42 26.45
N LEU A 11 -3.38 -0.39 26.96
CA LEU A 11 -3.40 0.95 26.36
C LEU A 11 -2.85 0.92 24.94
N LEU A 12 -1.75 0.21 24.67
CA LEU A 12 -1.18 0.09 23.33
C LEU A 12 -2.15 -0.60 22.35
N LEU A 13 -2.83 -1.66 22.79
CA LEU A 13 -3.81 -2.39 21.97
C LEU A 13 -5.04 -1.55 21.63
N ALA A 14 -5.45 -0.64 22.53
CA ALA A 14 -6.55 0.29 22.28
C ALA A 14 -6.25 1.34 21.21
N MET A 15 -4.99 1.48 20.78
CA MET A 15 -4.56 2.46 19.76
C MET A 15 -4.45 1.84 18.36
N LEU A 16 -4.66 0.53 18.19
CA LEU A 16 -4.42 -0.15 16.90
C LEU A 16 -5.72 -0.30 16.11
N PRO A 17 -5.71 -0.08 14.78
CA PRO A 17 -6.83 -0.46 13.92
C PRO A 17 -7.19 -1.92 14.11
N HIS A 18 -8.49 -2.19 14.17
CA HIS A 18 -8.98 -3.54 14.35
C HIS A 18 -8.85 -4.30 13.03
N PHE A 19 -8.08 -5.40 13.01
CA PHE A 19 -8.08 -6.30 11.86
C PHE A 19 -9.51 -6.73 11.53
N GLY A 20 -9.86 -6.71 10.23
CA GLY A 20 -11.22 -6.97 9.75
C GLY A 20 -12.16 -5.76 9.78
N GLU A 21 -11.68 -4.58 10.14
CA GLU A 21 -12.42 -3.31 10.03
C GLU A 21 -12.56 -2.90 8.56
N TYR A 22 -13.74 -2.39 8.20
CA TYR A 22 -13.95 -1.76 6.91
C TYR A 22 -13.84 -0.24 7.02
N ILE A 23 -13.04 0.34 6.13
CA ILE A 23 -12.77 1.76 6.04
C ILE A 23 -13.13 2.28 4.65
N VAL A 24 -13.37 3.59 4.56
CA VAL A 24 -13.46 4.29 3.28
C VAL A 24 -12.14 5.02 3.04
N LEU A 25 -11.50 4.72 1.93
CA LEU A 25 -10.25 5.34 1.49
C LEU A 25 -10.54 6.31 0.36
N LYS A 26 -9.89 7.48 0.40
CA LYS A 26 -9.82 8.41 -0.73
C LYS A 26 -8.35 8.67 -1.02
N LEU A 27 -7.96 8.50 -2.28
CA LEU A 27 -6.58 8.76 -2.69
C LEU A 27 -6.32 10.27 -2.66
N ASP A 28 -5.21 10.69 -2.05
CA ASP A 28 -4.70 12.05 -2.13
C ASP A 28 -3.45 12.05 -3.02
N PRO A 29 -3.59 12.25 -4.34
CA PRO A 29 -2.48 12.15 -5.28
C PRO A 29 -1.43 13.24 -5.03
N VAL A 30 -1.86 14.44 -4.61
CA VAL A 30 -0.96 15.56 -4.31
C VAL A 30 -0.09 15.23 -3.09
N ALA A 31 -0.68 14.80 -1.97
CA ALA A 31 0.09 14.43 -0.79
C ALA A 31 0.97 13.19 -1.02
N SER A 32 0.52 12.24 -1.85
CA SER A 32 1.25 11.01 -2.16
C SER A 32 2.53 11.31 -2.96
N LEU A 33 2.45 12.23 -3.92
CA LEU A 33 3.54 12.55 -4.83
C LEU A 33 4.29 13.85 -4.51
N LYS A 34 3.94 14.52 -3.40
CA LYS A 34 4.57 15.76 -2.93
C LYS A 34 6.11 15.66 -2.85
N HIS A 35 6.63 14.50 -2.48
CA HIS A 35 8.07 14.28 -2.31
C HIS A 35 8.87 14.33 -3.62
N LEU A 36 8.21 14.25 -4.79
CA LEU A 36 8.87 14.38 -6.09
C LEU A 36 9.25 15.82 -6.43
N ASP A 37 8.63 16.81 -5.77
CA ASP A 37 8.88 18.25 -5.95
C ASP A 37 8.87 18.71 -7.42
N ASP A 38 7.98 18.12 -8.22
CA ASP A 38 7.81 18.43 -9.64
C ASP A 38 6.49 19.20 -9.86
N PRO A 39 6.54 20.45 -10.35
CA PRO A 39 5.35 21.26 -10.64
C PRO A 39 4.41 20.63 -11.69
N LEU A 40 4.94 19.88 -12.67
CA LEU A 40 4.12 19.20 -13.68
C LEU A 40 3.37 18.02 -13.07
N VAL A 41 4.03 17.25 -12.20
CA VAL A 41 3.40 16.15 -11.47
C VAL A 41 2.33 16.70 -10.54
N THR A 42 2.62 17.78 -9.82
CA THR A 42 1.66 18.42 -8.91
C THR A 42 0.41 18.87 -9.66
N LYS A 43 0.58 19.57 -10.79
CA LYS A 43 -0.55 20.00 -11.63
C LYS A 43 -1.35 18.83 -12.18
N ALA A 44 -0.69 17.74 -12.57
CA ALA A 44 -1.36 16.52 -13.02
C ALA A 44 -2.16 15.86 -11.87
N CYS A 45 -1.59 15.82 -10.66
CA CYS A 45 -2.27 15.30 -9.47
C CYS A 45 -3.51 16.12 -9.09
N GLU A 46 -3.43 17.45 -9.18
CA GLU A 46 -4.56 18.35 -8.92
C GLU A 46 -5.71 18.16 -9.91
N ALA A 47 -5.40 17.72 -11.13
CA ALA A 47 -6.40 17.43 -12.16
C ALA A 47 -7.06 16.04 -12.01
N LEU A 48 -6.53 15.16 -11.16
CA LEU A 48 -7.09 13.82 -10.95
C LEU A 48 -8.33 13.87 -10.06
N GLU A 49 -9.42 13.26 -10.53
CA GLU A 49 -10.61 13.07 -9.71
C GLU A 49 -10.44 11.83 -8.80
N SER A 50 -10.29 12.08 -7.49
CA SER A 50 -10.17 11.00 -6.50
C SER A 50 -11.52 10.40 -6.13
N LYS A 51 -11.69 9.09 -6.39
CA LYS A 51 -12.85 8.30 -5.95
C LYS A 51 -12.72 7.81 -4.51
N ASN A 52 -13.84 7.43 -3.92
CA ASN A 52 -13.89 6.74 -2.63
C ASN A 52 -13.89 5.22 -2.86
N TYR A 53 -13.11 4.50 -2.08
CA TYR A 53 -13.02 3.05 -2.12
C TYR A 53 -13.39 2.49 -0.76
N VAL A 54 -14.09 1.37 -0.73
CA VAL A 54 -14.31 0.60 0.50
C VAL A 54 -13.20 -0.44 0.59
N ALA A 55 -12.55 -0.53 1.74
CA ALA A 55 -11.45 -1.44 1.96
C ALA A 55 -11.59 -2.15 3.30
N CYS A 56 -11.10 -3.39 3.40
CA CYS A 56 -11.00 -4.12 4.66
C CYS A 56 -9.55 -4.14 5.13
N VAL A 57 -9.31 -3.72 6.36
CA VAL A 57 -7.98 -3.74 6.98
C VAL A 57 -7.59 -5.18 7.29
N ILE A 58 -6.53 -5.66 6.66
CA ILE A 58 -6.01 -7.01 6.87
C ILE A 58 -4.91 -7.00 7.91
N ASN A 59 -3.92 -6.13 7.71
CA ASN A 59 -2.73 -6.04 8.56
C ASN A 59 -2.35 -4.58 8.82
N LEU A 60 -1.72 -4.37 9.97
CA LEU A 60 -1.06 -3.14 10.33
C LEU A 60 0.43 -3.36 10.09
N LEU A 61 1.02 -2.54 9.21
CA LEU A 61 2.42 -2.68 8.81
C LEU A 61 3.35 -1.77 9.62
N SER A 62 2.80 -0.78 10.34
CA SER A 62 3.54 0.07 11.27
C SER A 62 2.66 0.48 12.44
N PHE A 63 3.24 0.60 13.63
CA PHE A 63 2.50 1.03 14.83
C PHE A 63 2.09 2.52 14.76
N PRO A 64 0.84 2.87 15.11
CA PRO A 64 0.36 4.25 15.23
C PRO A 64 0.91 4.89 16.51
N LEU A 65 2.21 5.19 16.49
CA LEU A 65 2.87 5.89 17.58
C LEU A 65 2.50 7.39 17.53
N PRO A 66 2.29 8.03 18.69
CA PRO A 66 2.05 9.46 18.73
C PRO A 66 3.21 10.25 18.09
N GLY A 67 2.88 11.27 17.29
CA GLY A 67 3.85 12.09 16.58
C GLY A 67 4.33 11.52 15.24
N VAL A 68 4.03 10.25 14.93
CA VAL A 68 4.20 9.72 13.56
C VAL A 68 3.08 10.29 12.69
N GLU A 69 3.40 10.96 11.58
CA GLU A 69 2.38 11.59 10.72
C GLU A 69 1.56 10.56 9.92
N TYR A 70 2.18 9.44 9.53
CA TYR A 70 1.56 8.42 8.69
C TYR A 70 1.84 7.00 9.18
N ILE A 71 0.85 6.13 9.07
CA ILE A 71 1.00 4.69 9.27
C ILE A 71 0.77 3.92 7.97
N ASN A 72 1.45 2.79 7.88
CA ASN A 72 1.29 1.82 6.80
C ASN A 72 0.32 0.72 7.24
N ILE A 73 -0.66 0.45 6.39
CA ILE A 73 -1.62 -0.63 6.54
C ILE A 73 -1.65 -1.47 5.28
N ALA A 74 -2.06 -2.72 5.41
CA ALA A 74 -2.38 -3.59 4.30
C ALA A 74 -3.89 -3.83 4.29
N VAL A 75 -4.52 -3.60 3.15
CA VAL A 75 -5.96 -3.68 2.97
C VAL A 75 -6.32 -4.52 1.75
N THR A 76 -7.51 -5.11 1.73
CA THR A 76 -8.16 -5.52 0.47
C THR A 76 -9.14 -4.44 0.07
N LEU A 77 -9.14 -4.05 -1.20
CA LEU A 77 -10.22 -3.21 -1.72
C LEU A 77 -11.42 -4.12 -1.98
N VAL A 78 -12.59 -3.74 -1.46
CA VAL A 78 -13.82 -4.49 -1.69
C VAL A 78 -14.19 -4.33 -3.16
N SER A 79 -14.34 -5.45 -3.87
CA SER A 79 -14.85 -5.44 -5.24
C SER A 79 -16.36 -5.55 -5.24
N GLN A 80 -17.00 -4.90 -6.21
CA GLN A 80 -18.38 -5.19 -6.57
C GLN A 80 -18.33 -6.11 -7.78
N GLY A 81 -18.95 -7.29 -7.68
CA GLY A 81 -18.75 -8.42 -8.58
C GLY A 81 -17.44 -9.17 -8.35
N LEU A 82 -17.30 -10.31 -9.03
CA LEU A 82 -16.06 -11.07 -9.03
C LEU A 82 -14.93 -10.20 -9.61
N PRO A 83 -13.75 -10.16 -8.96
CA PRO A 83 -12.61 -9.41 -9.47
C PRO A 83 -12.20 -9.86 -10.88
N ASN A 84 -11.64 -8.95 -11.66
CA ASN A 84 -11.02 -9.30 -12.93
C ASN A 84 -9.82 -10.24 -12.70
N SER A 85 -9.60 -11.16 -13.64
CA SER A 85 -8.38 -11.97 -13.67
C SER A 85 -7.15 -11.10 -13.94
N ASP A 86 -6.02 -11.45 -13.34
CA ASP A 86 -4.69 -10.93 -13.70
C ASP A 86 -3.78 -12.12 -14.07
N PRO A 87 -3.72 -12.50 -15.36
CA PRO A 87 -2.94 -13.64 -15.82
C PRO A 87 -1.43 -13.50 -15.62
N ASP A 88 -0.92 -12.27 -15.56
CA ASP A 88 0.51 -12.00 -15.37
C ASP A 88 0.91 -12.27 -13.91
N ARG A 89 -0.03 -12.10 -12.99
CA ARG A 89 0.14 -12.40 -11.55
C ARG A 89 -0.51 -13.71 -11.13
N PHE A 90 -1.01 -14.51 -12.07
CA PHE A 90 -1.70 -15.78 -11.81
C PHE A 90 -2.91 -15.64 -10.86
N ILE A 91 -3.58 -14.48 -10.90
CA ILE A 91 -4.76 -14.20 -10.06
C ILE A 91 -6.02 -14.52 -10.86
N LEU A 92 -6.86 -15.40 -10.32
CA LEU A 92 -8.14 -15.78 -10.91
C LEU A 92 -9.31 -15.06 -10.19
N PRO A 93 -10.45 -14.82 -10.87
CA PRO A 93 -11.62 -14.16 -10.27
C PRO A 93 -12.17 -14.85 -9.02
N ASP A 94 -12.10 -16.19 -8.99
CA ASP A 94 -12.54 -17.02 -7.87
C ASP A 94 -11.54 -17.08 -6.71
N MET A 95 -10.41 -16.38 -6.81
CA MET A 95 -9.52 -16.06 -5.67
C MET A 95 -10.08 -14.87 -4.89
N SER A 96 -11.31 -15.04 -4.43
CA SER A 96 -12.04 -14.03 -3.65
C SER A 96 -12.97 -14.69 -2.64
N ALA A 97 -13.49 -13.91 -1.69
CA ALA A 97 -14.46 -14.39 -0.71
C ALA A 97 -15.71 -13.51 -0.71
N PRO A 98 -16.92 -14.08 -0.82
CA PRO A 98 -18.14 -13.28 -0.85
C PRO A 98 -18.38 -12.57 0.49
N ILE A 99 -19.04 -11.42 0.44
CA ILE A 99 -19.45 -10.63 1.62
C ILE A 99 -20.97 -10.57 1.66
N LEU A 100 -21.57 -10.89 2.81
CA LEU A 100 -23.02 -10.83 2.96
C LEU A 100 -23.58 -9.43 2.60
N PRO A 101 -24.69 -9.38 1.84
CA PRO A 101 -25.63 -10.47 1.60
C PRO A 101 -25.31 -11.38 0.40
N ASN A 102 -24.18 -11.20 -0.27
CA ASN A 102 -23.77 -12.08 -1.36
C ASN A 102 -23.49 -13.50 -0.84
N ILE A 103 -24.09 -14.50 -1.48
CA ILE A 103 -23.88 -15.92 -1.19
C ILE A 103 -23.34 -16.70 -2.41
N SER A 104 -23.15 -16.01 -3.53
CA SER A 104 -22.71 -16.60 -4.79
C SER A 104 -21.19 -16.58 -4.86
N HIS A 105 -20.57 -17.75 -5.01
CA HIS A 105 -19.15 -17.86 -5.32
C HIS A 105 -18.91 -19.15 -6.12
N PRO A 106 -18.09 -19.15 -7.18
CA PRO A 106 -17.86 -20.34 -8.02
C PRO A 106 -17.41 -21.57 -7.22
N LEU A 107 -16.60 -21.36 -6.18
CA LEU A 107 -16.12 -22.41 -5.28
C LEU A 107 -17.02 -22.64 -4.05
N SER A 108 -18.24 -22.11 -4.03
CA SER A 108 -19.17 -22.23 -2.91
C SER A 108 -18.59 -21.80 -1.55
N ARG A 109 -17.75 -20.75 -1.56
CA ARG A 109 -17.14 -20.22 -0.34
C ARG A 109 -18.19 -19.62 0.59
N LEU A 110 -17.99 -19.81 1.89
CA LEU A 110 -18.88 -19.25 2.89
C LEU A 110 -18.70 -17.73 2.94
N PRO A 111 -19.79 -16.94 2.87
CA PRO A 111 -19.68 -15.50 2.86
C PRO A 111 -19.29 -14.95 4.22
N MET A 112 -18.48 -13.90 4.19
CA MET A 112 -18.10 -13.14 5.37
C MET A 112 -19.31 -12.36 5.89
N LYS A 113 -19.49 -12.31 7.21
CA LYS A 113 -20.56 -11.58 7.88
C LYS A 113 -19.99 -10.36 8.62
N PRO A 114 -20.06 -9.17 8.00
CA PRO A 114 -19.78 -7.93 8.70
C PRO A 114 -20.79 -7.69 9.83
N SER A 115 -20.40 -6.90 10.83
CA SER A 115 -21.24 -6.52 11.97
C SER A 115 -22.54 -5.83 11.58
N ASN A 116 -22.48 -5.04 10.50
CA ASN A 116 -23.62 -4.39 9.88
C ASN A 116 -23.71 -4.83 8.42
N PRO A 117 -24.91 -5.06 7.87
CA PRO A 117 -25.07 -5.52 6.50
C PRO A 117 -24.50 -4.51 5.50
N PHE A 118 -23.78 -5.01 4.49
CA PHE A 118 -23.29 -4.15 3.41
C PHE A 118 -24.46 -3.62 2.58
N PRO A 119 -24.37 -2.37 2.07
CA PRO A 119 -25.44 -1.78 1.29
C PRO A 119 -25.53 -2.36 -0.14
N TRP A 120 -24.47 -3.02 -0.61
CA TRP A 120 -24.41 -3.65 -1.94
C TRP A 120 -24.54 -5.16 -1.84
N SER A 121 -25.24 -5.77 -2.80
CA SER A 121 -25.59 -7.19 -2.77
C SER A 121 -24.54 -8.14 -3.36
N ASP A 122 -23.55 -7.59 -4.06
CA ASP A 122 -22.60 -8.36 -4.86
C ASP A 122 -21.17 -7.92 -4.54
N CYS A 123 -20.75 -8.10 -3.28
CA CYS A 123 -19.43 -7.70 -2.83
C CYS A 123 -18.52 -8.89 -2.51
N TYR A 124 -17.23 -8.71 -2.77
CA TYR A 124 -16.20 -9.71 -2.50
C TYR A 124 -14.95 -9.08 -1.87
N HIS A 125 -14.20 -9.92 -1.13
CA HIS A 125 -12.80 -9.69 -0.77
C HIS A 125 -11.90 -10.37 -1.77
N PRO A 126 -11.18 -9.64 -2.64
CA PRO A 126 -10.07 -10.22 -3.39
C PRO A 126 -8.99 -10.68 -2.43
N THR A 127 -8.59 -11.96 -2.49
CA THR A 127 -7.58 -12.51 -1.57
C THR A 127 -6.15 -12.34 -2.10
N GLN A 128 -5.96 -12.20 -3.40
CA GLN A 128 -4.62 -12.05 -4.00
C GLN A 128 -4.31 -10.62 -4.51
N ALA A 129 -5.17 -9.65 -4.22
CA ALA A 129 -5.00 -8.24 -4.60
C ALA A 129 -4.92 -7.29 -3.38
N MET A 130 -4.04 -7.61 -2.44
CA MET A 130 -3.81 -6.76 -1.26
C MET A 130 -3.09 -5.47 -1.66
N THR A 131 -3.58 -4.34 -1.17
CA THR A 131 -2.99 -3.01 -1.37
C THR A 131 -2.32 -2.54 -0.08
N ARG A 132 -1.09 -2.02 -0.19
CA ARG A 132 -0.42 -1.33 0.91
C ARG A 132 -0.74 0.15 0.82
N CYS A 133 -1.27 0.72 1.90
CA CYS A 133 -1.66 2.12 1.96
C CYS A 133 -0.91 2.84 3.06
N ARG A 134 -0.52 4.09 2.78
CA ARG A 134 -0.06 5.04 3.78
C ARG A 134 -1.23 5.94 4.16
N ILE A 135 -1.70 5.85 5.39
CA ILE A 135 -2.82 6.65 5.90
C ILE A 135 -2.32 7.65 6.94
N ARG A 136 -2.95 8.82 7.03
CA ARG A 136 -2.63 9.79 8.08
C ARG A 136 -2.91 9.16 9.44
N ASN A 137 -1.97 9.32 10.35
CA ASN A 137 -2.11 8.90 11.72
C ASN A 137 -2.88 9.98 12.49
N GLY A 138 -4.14 9.71 12.82
CA GLY A 138 -4.96 10.62 13.64
C GLY A 138 -4.76 10.45 15.14
N THR A 139 -3.86 9.56 15.56
CA THR A 139 -3.73 9.13 16.95
C THR A 139 -3.00 10.19 17.79
N ASN A 140 -3.70 10.84 18.71
CA ASN A 140 -3.06 11.62 19.77
C ASN A 140 -2.76 10.73 20.98
N ILE A 141 -1.85 11.19 21.84
CA ILE A 141 -1.55 10.51 23.10
C ILE A 141 -2.82 10.46 23.96
N GLY A 142 -3.30 9.24 24.25
CA GLY A 142 -4.41 9.00 25.17
C GLY A 142 -5.79 8.83 24.53
N ASP A 143 -5.93 9.07 23.23
CA ASP A 143 -7.19 8.88 22.51
C ASP A 143 -7.37 7.41 22.11
N SER A 144 -8.51 6.80 22.42
CA SER A 144 -8.79 5.42 21.95
C SER A 144 -9.01 5.38 20.44
N TRP A 145 -8.61 4.28 19.79
CA TRP A 145 -8.94 4.03 18.39
C TRP A 145 -10.47 4.01 18.23
N PRO A 146 -11.04 4.69 17.22
CA PRO A 146 -12.47 4.74 17.03
C PRO A 146 -13.07 3.35 16.81
N GLU A 147 -14.24 3.09 17.40
CA GLU A 147 -14.93 1.82 17.20
C GLU A 147 -15.41 1.73 15.73
N PRO A 148 -15.05 0.66 15.00
CA PRO A 148 -15.42 0.52 13.61
C PRO A 148 -16.92 0.35 13.41
N LYS A 149 -17.50 1.12 12.50
CA LYS A 149 -18.91 0.96 12.11
C LYS A 149 -19.17 -0.40 11.45
N PHE A 150 -18.24 -0.88 10.64
CA PHE A 150 -18.32 -2.17 9.98
C PHE A 150 -17.06 -2.97 10.31
N LYS A 151 -17.22 -4.17 10.88
CA LYS A 151 -16.10 -5.07 11.14
C LYS A 151 -16.51 -6.53 10.95
N LEU A 152 -15.56 -7.36 10.55
CA LEU A 152 -15.71 -8.81 10.59
C LEU A 152 -15.74 -9.32 12.04
N ASN A 153 -16.55 -10.35 12.28
CA ASN A 153 -16.44 -11.11 13.53
C ASN A 153 -15.13 -11.92 13.53
N VAL A 154 -14.69 -12.36 14.71
CA VAL A 154 -13.41 -13.07 14.86
C VAL A 154 -13.31 -14.33 13.98
N PRO A 155 -14.32 -15.23 13.93
CA PRO A 155 -14.30 -16.37 13.03
C PRO A 155 -14.12 -16.02 11.55
N ASP A 156 -14.84 -15.02 11.04
CA ASP A 156 -14.77 -14.61 9.64
C ASP A 156 -13.45 -13.92 9.33
N ARG A 157 -12.92 -13.16 10.28
CA ARG A 157 -11.59 -12.56 10.15
C ARG A 157 -10.52 -13.64 10.00
N LEU A 158 -10.54 -14.66 10.86
CA LEU A 158 -9.59 -15.77 10.78
C LEU A 158 -9.80 -16.59 9.49
N ARG A 159 -11.06 -16.83 9.09
CA ARG A 159 -11.35 -17.51 7.83
C ARG A 159 -10.79 -16.75 6.64
N LEU A 160 -10.99 -15.44 6.59
CA LEU A 160 -10.43 -14.62 5.54
C LEU A 160 -8.90 -14.71 5.59
N SER A 161 -8.27 -14.29 6.69
CA SER A 161 -6.81 -14.10 6.77
C SER A 161 -5.97 -15.38 6.81
N GLN A 162 -6.45 -16.46 7.43
CA GLN A 162 -5.68 -17.69 7.62
C GLN A 162 -6.10 -18.83 6.71
N GLN A 163 -7.33 -18.81 6.20
CA GLN A 163 -7.80 -19.87 5.31
C GLN A 163 -7.79 -19.39 3.86
N TYR A 164 -8.64 -18.44 3.49
CA TYR A 164 -8.81 -18.08 2.07
C TYR A 164 -7.59 -17.38 1.47
N PHE A 165 -6.90 -16.51 2.21
CA PHE A 165 -5.65 -15.91 1.75
C PHE A 165 -4.57 -16.96 1.46
N ASN A 166 -4.44 -17.98 2.32
CA ASN A 166 -3.44 -19.02 2.17
C ASN A 166 -3.81 -20.01 1.06
N GLU A 167 -5.05 -20.49 1.04
CA GLU A 167 -5.57 -21.38 0.01
C GLU A 167 -5.38 -20.80 -1.40
N ASP A 168 -5.69 -19.51 -1.58
CA ASP A 168 -5.51 -18.87 -2.89
C ASP A 168 -4.05 -18.52 -3.20
N ALA A 169 -3.21 -18.32 -2.18
CA ALA A 169 -1.76 -18.16 -2.39
C ALA A 169 -1.17 -19.48 -2.89
N ASP A 170 -1.48 -20.60 -2.25
CA ASP A 170 -1.03 -21.93 -2.67
C ASP A 170 -1.50 -22.24 -4.10
N ARG A 171 -2.76 -21.94 -4.41
CA ARG A 171 -3.30 -22.12 -5.78
C ARG A 171 -2.57 -21.26 -6.81
N ARG A 172 -2.28 -20.00 -6.48
CA ARG A 172 -1.51 -19.11 -7.36
C ARG A 172 -0.11 -19.66 -7.59
N ASP A 173 0.55 -20.14 -6.55
CA ASP A 173 1.91 -20.66 -6.63
C ASP A 173 1.96 -21.94 -7.50
N ILE A 174 0.95 -22.82 -7.40
CA ILE A 174 0.80 -23.97 -8.30
C ILE A 174 0.66 -23.52 -9.77
N LEU A 175 -0.23 -22.55 -10.05
CA LEU A 175 -0.42 -22.01 -11.41
C LEU A 175 0.87 -21.38 -11.96
N GLN A 176 1.66 -20.77 -11.08
CA GLN A 176 2.95 -20.20 -11.44
C GLN A 176 3.96 -21.28 -11.80
N MET A 177 4.03 -22.36 -11.02
CA MET A 177 4.94 -23.49 -11.28
C MET A 177 4.59 -24.24 -12.57
N GLU A 178 3.31 -24.45 -12.86
CA GLU A 178 2.86 -25.13 -14.10
C GLU A 178 3.24 -24.38 -15.38
N LYS A 179 3.45 -23.06 -15.30
CA LYS A 179 3.83 -22.23 -16.46
C LYS A 179 5.34 -22.19 -16.71
N ILE A 180 6.16 -22.64 -15.75
CA ILE A 180 7.62 -22.73 -15.94
C ILE A 180 7.88 -23.97 -16.81
N PRO A 181 8.47 -23.83 -18.01
CA PRO A 181 8.69 -24.97 -18.90
C PRO A 181 9.60 -26.02 -18.26
N GLU A 182 9.22 -27.30 -18.38
CA GLU A 182 10.00 -28.48 -17.95
C GLU A 182 11.44 -28.50 -18.52
N SER A 183 11.73 -27.73 -19.58
CA SER A 183 13.04 -27.66 -20.23
C SER A 183 14.13 -26.94 -19.43
N THR A 184 13.86 -26.47 -18.22
CA THR A 184 14.86 -25.78 -17.37
C THR A 184 15.56 -26.73 -16.39
N LEU A 185 15.18 -28.01 -16.34
CA LEU A 185 15.75 -29.00 -15.41
C LEU A 185 16.93 -29.82 -15.97
N ASP A 186 17.24 -29.75 -17.27
CA ASP A 186 18.26 -30.60 -17.92
C ASP A 186 19.67 -29.96 -17.99
N THR A 187 20.03 -29.02 -17.12
CA THR A 187 21.41 -28.52 -17.05
C THR A 187 21.87 -28.25 -15.62
N ILE A 188 21.78 -29.25 -14.74
CA ILE A 188 22.62 -29.32 -13.53
C ILE A 188 23.02 -30.79 -13.28
N GLU A 189 23.83 -31.35 -14.17
CA GLU A 189 24.80 -32.40 -13.81
C GLU A 189 26.19 -31.84 -14.07
N ASP A 190 26.72 -31.10 -13.09
CA ASP A 190 28.08 -31.29 -12.58
C ASP A 190 28.35 -30.27 -11.47
N GLY A 191 28.87 -30.79 -10.36
CA GLY A 191 28.70 -30.22 -9.02
C GLY A 191 29.32 -28.86 -8.75
N VAL A 192 28.80 -28.20 -7.70
CA VAL A 192 29.56 -27.56 -6.61
C VAL A 192 28.56 -27.10 -5.52
N THR A 193 28.95 -27.40 -4.28
CA THR A 193 28.57 -26.95 -2.92
C THR A 193 27.31 -26.09 -2.68
N LEU A 194 26.57 -26.53 -1.65
CA LEU A 194 25.44 -25.89 -1.00
C LEU A 194 25.85 -24.53 -0.37
N ASP A 195 25.37 -23.41 -0.93
CA ASP A 195 25.36 -22.11 -0.25
C ASP A 195 23.94 -21.51 -0.23
N GLN A 196 23.61 -20.92 0.91
CA GLN A 196 22.30 -20.40 1.31
C GLN A 196 21.78 -19.25 0.42
N PRO A 197 20.45 -19.02 0.40
CA PRO A 197 19.87 -17.89 -0.32
C PRO A 197 20.30 -16.55 0.31
N THR A 198 20.95 -15.72 -0.51
CA THR A 198 21.31 -14.33 -0.24
C THR A 198 20.06 -13.47 -0.06
N ASN A 199 19.88 -12.96 1.15
CA ASN A 199 19.03 -11.80 1.43
C ASN A 199 19.75 -10.53 0.93
N GLU A 200 19.25 -9.92 -0.13
CA GLU A 200 19.65 -8.57 -0.53
C GLU A 200 18.79 -7.53 0.20
N CYS A 201 19.38 -6.93 1.24
CA CYS A 201 19.13 -5.56 1.70
C CYS A 201 20.34 -5.19 2.59
N GLN A 202 21.51 -5.03 1.98
CA GLN A 202 22.65 -4.42 2.65
C GLN A 202 22.63 -2.93 2.34
N VAL A 203 22.43 -2.15 3.40
CA VAL A 203 22.58 -0.70 3.44
C VAL A 203 24.08 -0.43 3.49
N ASP A 204 24.61 0.22 2.46
CA ASP A 204 25.96 0.78 2.49
C ASP A 204 26.03 1.84 3.60
N THR A 205 26.77 1.52 4.66
CA THR A 205 27.23 2.49 5.65
C THR A 205 28.72 2.71 5.39
N GLU A 206 29.04 3.70 4.57
CA GLU A 206 30.40 4.24 4.52
C GLU A 206 30.63 5.13 5.75
N SER A 207 31.35 4.57 6.71
CA SER A 207 31.97 5.28 7.82
C SER A 207 33.42 5.59 7.44
N HIS A 208 33.71 6.88 7.20
CA HIS A 208 35.08 7.39 7.26
C HIS A 208 35.25 8.25 8.52
N SER A 209 35.99 7.70 9.48
CA SER A 209 36.71 8.45 10.54
C SER A 209 37.91 9.19 9.91
N LEU A 210 38.48 10.29 10.44
CA LEU A 210 38.97 10.55 11.80
C LEU A 210 39.56 12.00 11.88
N CYS A 211 39.55 12.60 13.08
CA CYS A 211 40.44 13.68 13.62
C CYS A 211 40.46 15.07 12.93
N ASP A 212 40.62 16.23 13.59
CA ASP A 212 40.86 16.59 15.01
C ASP A 212 40.49 18.07 15.26
N THR A 213 40.09 18.34 16.50
CA THR A 213 40.20 19.53 17.37
C THR A 213 40.52 20.93 16.79
N GLN A 214 39.67 21.95 17.08
CA GLN A 214 39.94 23.06 18.05
C GLN A 214 38.88 24.19 18.06
N THR A 215 38.32 24.40 19.25
CA THR A 215 37.85 25.58 20.00
C THR A 215 37.72 26.98 19.35
N LEU A 216 36.56 27.64 19.56
CA LEU A 216 36.31 29.01 20.10
C LEU A 216 35.09 29.73 19.44
N GLN A 217 34.15 30.18 20.27
CA GLN A 217 33.05 31.14 19.97
C GLN A 217 33.57 32.61 19.95
N PRO A 218 32.75 33.68 19.82
CA PRO A 218 31.60 34.05 18.96
C PRO A 218 31.83 35.45 18.27
N THR A 219 30.75 36.15 17.85
CA THR A 219 30.60 37.59 17.40
C THR A 219 30.80 37.85 15.89
N THR A 220 30.14 38.75 15.15
CA THR A 220 29.01 39.73 15.23
C THR A 220 28.88 40.34 13.81
N GLU A 221 27.67 40.80 13.41
CA GLU A 221 27.42 41.93 12.45
C GLU A 221 27.94 41.78 10.99
N ALA A 222 27.44 42.40 9.92
CA ALA A 222 26.24 43.14 9.53
C ALA A 222 26.30 43.25 7.98
N GLU A 223 25.15 43.50 7.36
CA GLU A 223 24.91 44.31 6.13
C GLU A 223 25.81 44.15 4.87
N ASN A 224 25.20 43.80 3.73
CA ASN A 224 25.10 44.76 2.61
C ASN A 224 24.13 44.32 1.50
N GLU A 225 23.35 45.30 1.04
CA GLU A 225 22.53 45.31 -0.17
C GLU A 225 23.42 45.35 -1.44
N HIS A 226 22.97 44.81 -2.57
CA HIS A 226 22.65 45.60 -3.78
C HIS A 226 22.10 44.74 -4.94
N CYS A 227 21.30 45.44 -5.74
CA CYS A 227 20.39 45.07 -6.83
C CYS A 227 21.10 44.74 -8.16
N GLY A 228 20.40 44.08 -9.09
CA GLY A 228 20.60 44.35 -10.52
C GLY A 228 20.53 43.17 -11.49
N GLU A 229 19.41 43.13 -12.21
CA GLU A 229 19.30 42.84 -13.66
C GLU A 229 19.08 41.42 -14.20
N THR A 230 18.04 41.41 -15.04
CA THR A 230 17.43 40.41 -15.90
C THR A 230 18.33 39.91 -17.01
N CYS A 231 18.20 38.63 -17.37
CA CYS A 231 18.37 38.15 -18.75
C CYS A 231 17.39 37.01 -19.04
N GLU A 232 16.47 37.25 -19.98
CA GLU A 232 15.64 36.24 -20.61
C GLU A 232 16.52 35.19 -21.30
N ALA A 233 16.31 33.91 -20.98
CA ALA A 233 16.77 32.80 -21.78
C ALA A 233 15.58 31.88 -22.07
N GLN A 234 15.14 31.91 -23.32
CA GLN A 234 14.13 31.00 -23.87
C GLN A 234 14.60 29.55 -23.71
N GLN A 235 14.00 28.80 -22.78
CA GLN A 235 14.15 27.36 -22.69
C GLN A 235 12.93 26.66 -23.29
N LYS A 236 13.15 26.08 -24.46
CA LYS A 236 12.29 25.09 -25.11
C LYS A 236 12.10 23.90 -24.13
N PRO A 237 10.87 23.46 -23.81
CA PRO A 237 10.69 22.40 -22.83
C PRO A 237 11.16 21.05 -23.41
N PRO A 238 11.74 20.16 -22.58
CA PRO A 238 12.14 18.84 -23.02
C PRO A 238 10.89 18.01 -23.32
N PHE A 239 10.67 17.76 -24.61
CA PHE A 239 9.52 17.06 -25.19
C PHE A 239 9.43 15.56 -24.80
N ALA A 240 10.20 15.09 -23.81
CA ALA A 240 10.35 13.68 -23.46
C ALA A 240 9.74 13.27 -22.09
N LEU A 241 9.45 14.22 -21.19
CA LEU A 241 8.92 13.90 -19.85
C LEU A 241 7.40 13.70 -19.84
N ALA A 242 6.66 14.47 -20.65
CA ALA A 242 5.20 14.33 -20.74
C ALA A 242 4.75 12.95 -21.25
N SER A 243 5.53 12.35 -22.16
CA SER A 243 5.30 10.98 -22.64
C SER A 243 5.61 9.92 -21.57
N PHE A 244 6.63 10.16 -20.74
CA PHE A 244 7.01 9.24 -19.68
C PHE A 244 5.96 9.17 -18.56
N PHE A 245 5.43 10.31 -18.11
CA PHE A 245 4.38 10.32 -17.10
C PHE A 245 3.05 9.76 -17.64
N ARG A 246 2.68 10.07 -18.89
CA ARG A 246 1.53 9.40 -19.53
C ARG A 246 1.70 7.88 -19.58
N LEU A 247 2.93 7.40 -19.79
CA LEU A 247 3.23 5.97 -19.82
C LEU A 247 3.15 5.32 -18.43
N ILE A 248 3.61 6.01 -17.37
CA ILE A 248 3.46 5.53 -15.99
C ILE A 248 1.99 5.47 -15.60
N PHE A 249 1.21 6.54 -15.84
CA PHE A 249 -0.22 6.52 -15.53
C PHE A 249 -0.97 5.46 -16.35
N ARG A 250 -0.66 5.30 -17.65
CA ARG A 250 -1.30 4.27 -18.49
C ARG A 250 -0.90 2.83 -18.12
N LYS A 251 0.25 2.61 -17.49
CA LYS A 251 0.69 1.27 -17.04
C LYS A 251 0.30 0.94 -15.60
N VAL A 252 0.19 1.95 -14.73
CA VAL A 252 -0.13 1.77 -13.31
C VAL A 252 -1.64 1.76 -13.05
N LEU A 253 -2.44 2.51 -13.81
CA LEU A 253 -3.92 2.49 -13.65
C LEU A 253 -4.57 1.12 -13.93
N PRO A 254 -4.15 0.32 -14.93
CA PRO A 254 -4.72 -1.02 -15.15
C PRO A 254 -4.38 -2.02 -14.05
N CYS A 255 -3.37 -1.73 -13.20
CA CYS A 255 -2.98 -2.58 -12.08
C CYS A 255 -3.83 -2.34 -10.81
N ILE A 256 -4.80 -1.43 -10.87
CA ILE A 256 -5.76 -1.14 -9.81
C ILE A 256 -7.15 -1.52 -10.34
N PRO A 257 -7.68 -2.71 -10.02
CA PRO A 257 -8.88 -3.29 -10.65
C PRO A 257 -10.17 -2.45 -10.54
N CYS A 258 -10.18 -1.41 -9.72
CA CYS A 258 -11.34 -0.55 -9.44
C CYS A 258 -11.24 0.87 -10.03
N LEU A 259 -10.23 1.16 -10.86
CA LEU A 259 -10.03 2.46 -11.50
C LEU A 259 -10.19 2.38 -13.03
N HIS A 260 -11.29 1.80 -13.51
CA HIS A 260 -11.77 2.15 -14.85
C HIS A 260 -12.37 3.57 -14.79
N ALA A 261 -11.72 4.50 -15.46
CA ALA A 261 -12.36 5.67 -16.02
C ALA A 261 -12.56 5.34 -17.50
N ASP A 262 -13.82 5.31 -17.94
CA ASP A 262 -14.14 5.34 -19.35
C ASP A 262 -13.66 6.71 -19.86
N PHE A 263 -12.50 6.72 -20.51
CA PHE A 263 -12.11 7.81 -21.37
C PHE A 263 -12.67 7.46 -22.75
N ASP A 264 -13.94 7.83 -22.98
CA ASP A 264 -14.45 7.98 -24.32
C ASP A 264 -13.84 9.27 -24.91
N ASP A 265 -13.16 9.13 -26.04
CA ASP A 265 -12.64 10.22 -26.85
C ASP A 265 -13.81 10.96 -27.52
N ASP A 266 -14.00 12.24 -27.19
CA ASP A 266 -14.57 13.29 -28.05
C ASP A 266 -13.75 14.58 -27.91
#